data_AF-A0A6I9HVH9-F1
#
_entry.id   AF-A0A6I9HVH9-F1
#
_cell.length_a   1.000
_cell.length_b   1.000
_cell.length_c   1.000
_cell.angle_alpha   90.00
_cell.angle_beta   90.00
_cell.angle_gamma   90.00
#
_symmetry.space_group_name_H-M   'P 1'
#
loop_
_entity.id
_entity.type
_entity.pdbx_description
1 polymer ?
#
loop_
_entity_poly.entity_id
_entity_poly.type
_entity_poly.pdbx_seq_one_letter_code
_entity_poly.pdbx_strand_id
1 'polypeptide(L)'
;YGIFADTPPLLFEASSLENAFQIGGYPWHYIITPNKKKHKGVFHICSLKDNALAKNGIQDMKCCSLEPDWIYFHPDMSGRIIHVGPNLIKVLKLKEVKNHADQMEIAEDFTIVANRENCVNNNVTVTASGRVVKKRFTLLDDDPEQETFKIVDYEDELDLLSTVAVTQIGADGRAHLDFHCNEHGILLKSIPLKESWDVTYSHEVYFDKDLVLHIEQKPNRRFSCYVYQMVCDTARDDDP
;
A
#
# COMPACT_ATOMS: atom_id res chain seq x y z
N TYR A 1 -22.44 -23.60 30.13
CA TYR A 1 -22.81 -22.57 29.14
C TYR A 1 -23.23 -21.33 29.90
N GLY A 2 -22.41 -20.29 29.88
CA GLY A 2 -22.75 -19.02 30.53
C GLY A 2 -23.91 -18.39 29.78
N ILE A 3 -24.98 -18.09 30.50
CA ILE A 3 -26.12 -17.35 29.98
C ILE A 3 -25.65 -15.90 29.90
N PHE A 4 -25.62 -15.30 28.71
CA PHE A 4 -25.39 -13.86 28.55
C PHE A 4 -26.62 -13.10 29.04
N ALA A 5 -26.81 -13.09 30.35
CA ALA A 5 -27.78 -12.25 31.03
C ALA A 5 -27.07 -10.92 31.31
N ASP A 6 -27.10 -10.02 30.32
CA ASP A 6 -26.97 -8.56 30.41
C ASP A 6 -26.50 -8.00 29.07
N THR A 7 -26.93 -6.77 28.74
CA THR A 7 -26.44 -6.05 27.55
C THR A 7 -24.93 -5.82 27.72
N PRO A 8 -24.09 -6.27 26.76
CA PRO A 8 -22.65 -6.08 26.87
C PRO A 8 -22.30 -4.58 26.93
N PRO A 9 -21.35 -4.17 27.79
CA PRO A 9 -20.96 -2.78 27.89
C PRO A 9 -20.26 -2.31 26.61
N LEU A 10 -20.57 -1.08 26.20
CA LEU A 10 -19.82 -0.39 25.15
C LEU A 10 -18.42 -0.04 25.68
N LEU A 11 -17.37 -0.61 25.09
CA LEU A 11 -15.98 -0.41 25.53
C LEU A 11 -15.28 0.74 24.81
N PHE A 12 -15.69 1.05 23.58
CA PHE A 12 -15.05 2.05 22.73
C PHE A 12 -16.02 2.54 21.65
N GLU A 13 -15.98 3.84 21.36
CA GLU A 13 -16.72 4.46 20.28
C GLU A 13 -15.83 5.51 19.60
N ALA A 14 -15.78 5.48 18.26
CA ALA A 14 -15.10 6.49 17.47
C ALA A 14 -15.92 6.86 16.24
N SER A 15 -15.85 8.12 15.82
CA SER A 15 -16.50 8.62 14.61
C SER A 15 -15.44 8.90 13.54
N SER A 16 -15.54 8.22 12.39
CA SER A 16 -14.66 8.43 11.24
C SER A 16 -15.41 9.03 10.06
N LEU A 17 -14.70 9.81 9.23
CA LEU A 17 -15.25 10.38 7.99
C LEU A 17 -15.48 9.31 6.91
N GLU A 18 -14.59 8.33 6.88
CA GLU A 18 -14.50 7.29 5.87
C GLU A 18 -14.55 5.92 6.54
N ASN A 19 -14.80 4.86 5.77
CA ASN A 19 -14.76 3.49 6.29
C ASN A 19 -13.31 2.98 6.43
N ALA A 20 -12.44 3.80 7.01
CA ALA A 20 -11.00 3.57 7.15
C ALA A 20 -10.60 3.33 8.62
N PHE A 21 -11.52 2.79 9.43
CA PHE A 21 -11.27 2.48 10.84
C PHE A 21 -10.56 1.14 10.96
N GLN A 22 -9.43 1.11 11.68
CA GLN A 22 -8.71 -0.13 11.98
C GLN A 22 -8.18 -0.12 13.41
N ILE A 23 -8.14 -1.29 14.06
CA ILE A 23 -7.50 -1.50 15.37
C ILE A 23 -6.40 -2.53 15.18
N GLY A 24 -5.23 -2.26 15.74
CA GLY A 24 -4.07 -3.16 15.62
C GLY A 24 -2.82 -2.58 16.26
N GLY A 25 -1.69 -3.18 15.90
CA GLY A 25 -0.38 -2.80 16.41
C GLY A 25 -0.12 -3.25 17.85
N TYR A 26 1.15 -3.20 18.23
CA TYR A 26 1.59 -3.45 19.60
C TYR A 26 2.44 -2.26 20.06
N PRO A 27 2.05 -1.56 21.14
CA PRO A 27 0.79 -1.66 21.89
C PRO A 27 -0.46 -1.29 21.05
N TRP A 28 -1.67 -1.65 21.55
CA TRP A 28 -2.94 -1.46 20.82
C TRP A 28 -3.25 -0.01 20.47
N HIS A 29 -3.35 0.26 19.18
CA HIS A 29 -3.71 1.55 18.60
C HIS A 29 -4.86 1.38 17.61
N TYR A 30 -5.44 2.49 17.19
CA TYR A 30 -6.40 2.54 16.10
C TYR A 30 -6.05 3.63 15.10
N ILE A 31 -6.40 3.39 13.83
CA ILE A 31 -6.26 4.33 12.73
C ILE A 31 -7.64 4.84 12.35
N ILE A 32 -7.79 6.15 12.19
CA ILE A 32 -9.00 6.79 11.68
C ILE A 32 -8.72 7.96 10.75
N THR A 33 -9.63 8.18 9.80
CA THR A 33 -9.80 9.49 9.17
C THR A 33 -10.74 10.33 10.05
N PRO A 34 -10.30 11.46 10.63
CA PRO A 34 -11.16 12.29 11.48
C PRO A 34 -12.41 12.77 10.76
N ASN A 35 -13.56 12.80 11.44
CA ASN A 35 -14.86 13.21 10.87
C ASN A 35 -14.97 14.72 10.55
N LYS A 36 -14.08 15.24 9.71
CA LYS A 36 -14.10 16.61 9.18
C LYS A 36 -13.60 16.57 7.74
N LYS A 37 -14.37 17.11 6.80
CA LYS A 37 -14.05 17.11 5.36
C LYS A 37 -12.65 17.64 5.01
N LYS A 38 -12.11 18.55 5.81
CA LYS A 38 -10.75 19.11 5.62
C LYS A 38 -9.61 18.13 5.91
N HIS A 39 -9.92 16.98 6.53
CA HIS A 39 -8.97 15.92 6.88
C HIS A 39 -9.20 14.67 6.02
N LYS A 40 -9.88 14.81 4.88
CA LYS A 40 -9.98 13.72 3.90
C LYS A 40 -8.56 13.34 3.43
N GLY A 41 -8.23 12.05 3.42
CA GLY A 41 -6.86 11.56 3.13
C GLY A 41 -5.84 11.78 4.25
N VAL A 42 -6.29 12.16 5.46
CA VAL A 42 -5.42 12.30 6.62
C VAL A 42 -5.79 11.28 7.68
N PHE A 43 -4.81 10.48 8.10
CA PHE A 43 -4.99 9.40 9.06
C PHE A 43 -4.42 9.79 10.41
N HIS A 44 -5.17 9.52 11.48
CA HIS A 44 -4.73 9.68 12.86
C HIS A 44 -4.52 8.31 13.50
N ILE A 45 -3.33 8.09 14.03
CA ILE A 45 -2.97 6.91 14.81
C ILE A 45 -3.06 7.27 16.30
N CYS A 46 -4.03 6.68 16.98
CA CYS A 46 -4.35 6.99 18.37
C CYS A 46 -4.26 5.74 19.26
N SER A 47 -3.85 5.93 20.50
CA SER A 47 -3.84 4.89 21.53
C SER A 47 -5.27 4.47 21.86
N LEU A 48 -5.51 3.16 21.91
CA LEU A 48 -6.83 2.63 22.28
C LEU A 48 -7.13 2.83 23.78
N LYS A 49 -6.10 2.98 24.62
CA LYS A 49 -6.21 3.09 26.08
C LYS A 49 -6.87 4.40 26.52
N ASP A 50 -6.53 5.50 25.87
CA ASP A 50 -6.85 6.86 26.31
C ASP A 50 -7.23 7.81 25.16
N ASN A 51 -7.32 7.32 23.93
CA ASN A 51 -7.57 8.10 22.72
C ASN A 51 -6.49 9.16 22.42
N ALA A 52 -5.33 9.08 23.09
CA ALA A 52 -4.24 10.01 22.85
C ALA A 52 -3.65 9.78 21.46
N LEU A 53 -3.46 10.86 20.71
CA LEU A 53 -2.75 10.83 19.43
C LEU A 53 -1.28 10.46 19.68
N ALA A 54 -0.78 9.44 18.98
CA ALA A 54 0.63 9.11 19.01
C ALA A 54 1.47 10.31 18.54
N LYS A 55 2.68 10.48 19.08
CA LYS A 55 3.58 11.52 18.58
C LYS A 55 3.93 11.22 17.12
N ASN A 56 3.83 12.21 16.25
CA ASN A 56 3.86 12.02 14.78
C ASN A 56 2.77 11.07 14.24
N GLY A 57 1.66 10.88 14.97
CA GLY A 57 0.56 9.98 14.60
C GLY A 57 -0.38 10.51 13.52
N ILE A 58 -0.18 11.76 13.06
CA ILE A 58 -0.93 12.30 11.92
C ILE A 58 -0.15 11.95 10.65
N GLN A 59 -0.72 11.09 9.83
CA GLN A 59 -0.16 10.66 8.55
C GLN A 59 -0.96 11.29 7.41
N ASP A 60 -0.26 12.01 6.55
CA ASP A 60 -0.79 12.72 5.39
C ASP A 60 0.23 12.51 4.26
N MET A 61 -0.09 11.61 3.31
CA MET A 61 0.76 11.41 2.16
C MET A 61 0.40 12.45 1.10
N LYS A 62 1.31 13.39 0.89
CA LYS A 62 1.14 14.41 -0.13
C LYS A 62 1.35 13.81 -1.52
N CYS A 63 0.29 13.25 -2.09
CA CYS A 63 0.22 12.83 -3.48
C CYS A 63 -0.91 13.54 -4.23
N CYS A 64 -0.65 13.89 -5.49
CA CYS A 64 -1.64 14.41 -6.43
C CYS A 64 -2.19 13.25 -7.25
N SER A 65 -3.11 12.47 -6.66
CA SER A 65 -3.67 11.24 -7.24
C SER A 65 -5.20 11.32 -7.31
N LEU A 66 -5.81 10.60 -8.25
CA LEU A 66 -7.26 10.36 -8.28
C LEU A 66 -7.65 9.29 -7.26
N GLU A 67 -6.88 8.21 -7.16
CA GLU A 67 -7.05 7.18 -6.14
C GLU A 67 -6.50 7.66 -4.79
N PRO A 68 -7.26 7.48 -3.68
CA PRO A 68 -6.77 7.83 -2.35
C PRO A 68 -5.67 6.86 -1.91
N ASP A 69 -4.74 7.37 -1.11
CA ASP A 69 -3.82 6.56 -0.34
C ASP A 69 -4.56 5.75 0.73
N TRP A 70 -3.96 4.64 1.17
CA TRP A 70 -4.51 3.81 2.23
C TRP A 70 -3.44 3.41 3.24
N ILE A 71 -3.87 3.12 4.45
CA ILE A 71 -2.99 2.81 5.56
C ILE A 71 -3.59 1.68 6.39
N TYR A 72 -2.73 0.79 6.89
CA TYR A 72 -3.16 -0.30 7.76
C TYR A 72 -2.05 -0.79 8.69
N PHE A 73 -2.44 -1.45 9.78
CA PHE A 73 -1.48 -2.10 10.66
C PHE A 73 -0.88 -3.33 9.99
N HIS A 74 0.44 -3.45 10.06
CA HIS A 74 1.14 -4.64 9.59
C HIS A 74 0.70 -5.86 10.42
N PRO A 75 0.34 -7.00 9.80
CA PRO A 75 -0.27 -8.14 10.49
C PRO A 75 0.72 -8.98 11.34
N ASP A 76 2.04 -8.81 11.16
CA ASP A 76 3.12 -9.53 11.86
C ASP A 76 3.31 -9.20 13.36
N MET A 77 2.39 -8.46 13.99
CA MET A 77 2.47 -8.03 15.39
C MET A 77 3.68 -7.14 15.74
N SER A 78 4.46 -6.66 14.78
CA SER A 78 5.67 -5.88 15.07
C SER A 78 5.40 -4.43 15.47
N GLY A 79 4.13 -4.02 15.54
CA GLY A 79 3.71 -2.62 15.68
C GLY A 79 4.04 -1.76 14.46
N ARG A 80 4.28 -2.37 13.30
CA ARG A 80 4.46 -1.65 12.04
C ARG A 80 3.13 -1.27 11.41
N ILE A 81 3.18 -0.25 10.56
CA ILE A 81 2.05 0.31 9.83
C ILE A 81 2.50 0.50 8.39
N ILE A 82 1.72 0.03 7.43
CA ILE A 82 1.97 0.20 6.01
C ILE A 82 1.09 1.35 5.52
N HIS A 83 1.69 2.40 4.99
CA HIS A 83 1.00 3.53 4.34
C HIS A 83 1.36 3.54 2.86
N VAL A 84 0.39 3.23 2.01
CA VAL A 84 0.56 3.05 0.57
C VAL A 84 -0.04 4.25 -0.16
N GLY A 85 0.81 4.96 -0.90
CA GLY A 85 0.40 5.91 -1.92
C GLY A 85 0.67 5.37 -3.32
N PRO A 86 0.41 6.17 -4.36
CA PRO A 86 0.54 5.74 -5.75
C PRO A 86 1.96 5.33 -6.13
N ASN A 87 2.98 5.93 -5.52
CA ASN A 87 4.39 5.75 -5.92
C ASN A 87 5.34 5.44 -4.77
N LEU A 88 4.79 5.39 -3.55
CA LEU A 88 5.57 5.31 -2.33
C LEU A 88 4.79 4.49 -1.32
N ILE A 89 5.43 3.44 -0.84
CA ILE A 89 4.98 2.69 0.33
C ILE A 89 5.90 3.10 1.48
N LYS A 90 5.31 3.62 2.55
CA LYS A 90 6.03 3.90 3.80
C LYS A 90 5.68 2.83 4.81
N VAL A 91 6.70 2.16 5.32
CA VAL A 91 6.57 1.31 6.49
C VAL A 91 6.99 2.12 7.70
N LEU A 92 6.02 2.36 8.57
CA LEU A 92 6.18 3.11 9.81
C LEU A 92 6.18 2.14 10.99
N LYS A 93 6.72 2.56 12.13
CA LYS A 93 6.80 1.73 13.34
C LYS A 93 6.45 2.54 14.57
N LEU A 94 5.62 1.95 15.43
CA LEU A 94 5.36 2.40 16.78
C LEU A 94 6.63 2.21 17.63
N LYS A 95 7.14 3.29 18.21
CA LYS A 95 8.31 3.29 19.12
C LYS A 95 7.94 3.99 20.41
N GLU A 96 8.46 3.51 21.53
CA GLU A 96 8.31 4.22 22.81
C GLU A 96 9.12 5.51 22.80
N VAL A 97 8.52 6.60 23.28
CA VAL A 97 9.23 7.87 23.40
C VAL A 97 10.28 7.79 24.50
N LYS A 98 11.53 8.13 24.17
CA LYS A 98 12.61 8.24 25.16
C LYS A 98 12.18 9.16 26.30
N ASN A 99 12.20 8.65 27.53
CA ASN A 99 11.81 9.30 28.79
C ASN A 99 10.31 9.33 29.12
N HIS A 100 9.41 8.78 28.28
CA HIS A 100 7.98 8.65 28.57
C HIS A 100 7.45 7.30 28.06
N ALA A 101 7.55 6.26 28.89
CA ALA A 101 7.13 4.89 28.54
C ALA A 101 5.63 4.77 28.16
N ASP A 102 4.79 5.69 28.63
CA ASP A 102 3.36 5.70 28.32
C ASP A 102 3.02 6.36 26.96
N GLN A 103 3.98 6.99 26.29
CA GLN A 103 3.74 7.69 25.02
C GLN A 103 4.43 6.98 23.86
N MET A 104 3.65 6.70 22.82
CA MET A 104 4.16 6.15 21.56
C MET A 104 4.45 7.25 20.55
N GLU A 105 5.52 7.06 19.77
CA GLU A 105 5.83 7.83 18.59
C GLU A 105 5.81 6.96 17.33
N ILE A 106 5.36 7.54 16.24
CA ILE A 106 5.48 6.97 14.90
C ILE A 106 6.80 7.43 14.30
N ALA A 107 7.61 6.47 13.89
CA ALA A 107 8.84 6.70 13.15
C ALA A 107 8.81 5.93 11.83
N GLU A 108 9.48 6.46 10.81
CA GLU A 108 9.74 5.71 9.59
C GLU A 108 10.69 4.54 9.90
N ASP A 109 10.41 3.38 9.29
CA ASP A 109 11.25 2.19 9.35
C ASP A 109 11.99 2.04 8.01
N PHE A 110 11.26 1.89 6.92
CA PHE A 110 11.79 1.91 5.56
C PHE A 110 10.73 2.38 4.55
N THR A 111 11.15 2.59 3.30
CA THR A 111 10.26 2.97 2.21
C THR A 111 10.55 2.15 0.96
N ILE A 112 9.51 1.89 0.17
CA ILE A 112 9.60 1.26 -1.15
C ILE A 112 9.08 2.28 -2.15
N VAL A 113 9.87 2.56 -3.19
CA VAL A 113 9.56 3.58 -4.20
C VAL A 113 9.34 2.91 -5.54
N ALA A 114 8.28 3.32 -6.25
CA ALA A 114 8.03 2.86 -7.61
C ALA A 114 9.18 3.27 -8.54
N ASN A 115 9.53 2.38 -9.46
CA ASN A 115 10.56 2.58 -10.46
C ASN A 115 10.06 3.51 -11.56
N ARG A 116 10.12 4.81 -11.30
CA ARG A 116 9.74 5.86 -12.25
C ARG A 116 10.96 6.41 -12.95
N GLU A 117 10.94 6.42 -14.28
CA GLU A 117 11.87 7.27 -15.02
C GLU A 117 11.57 8.72 -14.66
N ASN A 118 12.59 9.46 -14.20
CA ASN A 118 12.53 10.90 -14.02
C ASN A 118 12.33 11.57 -15.39
N CYS A 119 11.12 11.54 -15.91
CA CYS A 119 10.71 12.34 -17.04
C CYS A 119 10.50 13.77 -16.55
N VAL A 120 11.60 14.44 -16.21
CA VAL A 120 11.70 15.91 -16.23
C VAL A 120 11.66 16.35 -17.69
N ASN A 121 10.59 16.00 -18.40
CA ASN A 121 10.29 16.56 -19.71
C ASN A 121 9.65 17.93 -19.46
N ASN A 122 10.51 18.91 -19.18
CA ASN A 122 10.30 20.29 -19.59
C ASN A 122 10.25 20.36 -21.12
N ASN A 123 9.32 19.65 -21.77
CA ASN A 123 9.11 19.69 -23.20
C ASN A 123 8.45 21.04 -23.53
N VAL A 124 9.31 22.04 -23.65
CA VAL A 124 9.03 23.33 -24.26
C VAL A 124 8.51 23.04 -25.66
N THR A 125 7.19 23.18 -25.84
CA THR A 125 6.59 23.05 -27.17
C THR A 125 6.67 24.41 -27.84
N VAL A 126 7.40 24.52 -28.95
CA VAL A 126 7.50 25.76 -29.73
C VAL A 126 6.43 25.72 -30.82
N THR A 127 5.57 26.72 -30.88
CA THR A 127 4.62 26.84 -32.00
C THR A 127 5.34 27.27 -33.27
N ALA A 128 4.73 27.10 -34.44
CA ALA A 128 5.29 27.52 -35.74
C ALA A 128 5.66 29.03 -35.82
N SER A 129 5.24 29.85 -34.86
CA SER A 129 5.62 31.27 -34.73
C SER A 129 6.79 31.52 -33.76
N GLY A 130 7.47 30.48 -33.27
CA GLY A 130 8.55 30.61 -32.28
C GLY A 130 8.10 30.88 -30.85
N ARG A 131 6.80 30.82 -30.53
CA ARG A 131 6.33 31.00 -29.14
C ARG A 131 6.55 29.72 -28.35
N VAL A 132 7.25 29.85 -27.23
CA VAL A 132 7.41 28.79 -26.23
C VAL A 132 6.12 28.65 -25.43
N VAL A 133 5.45 27.51 -25.58
CA VAL A 133 4.33 27.11 -24.73
C VAL A 133 4.87 26.17 -23.67
N LYS A 134 4.91 26.65 -22.41
CA LYS A 134 5.06 25.75 -21.25
C LYS A 134 3.74 25.02 -21.07
N LYS A 135 3.69 23.71 -21.35
CA LYS A 135 2.62 22.85 -20.86
C LYS A 135 2.65 22.89 -19.33
N ARG A 136 1.62 23.47 -18.70
CA ARG A 136 1.39 23.44 -17.24
C ARG A 136 0.36 22.37 -16.93
N PHE A 137 0.59 21.13 -17.35
CA PHE A 137 -0.12 20.01 -16.77
C PHE A 137 0.81 19.47 -15.68
N THR A 138 0.41 19.61 -14.42
CA THR A 138 0.99 18.80 -13.35
C THR A 138 0.54 17.37 -13.63
N LEU A 139 1.48 16.53 -14.05
CA LEU A 139 1.25 15.10 -14.18
C LEU A 139 0.74 14.56 -12.83
N LEU A 140 -0.29 13.72 -12.85
CA LEU A 140 -0.78 13.11 -11.62
C LEU A 140 0.21 12.03 -11.17
N ASP A 141 0.25 11.77 -9.86
CA ASP A 141 1.10 10.72 -9.33
C ASP A 141 0.58 9.33 -9.73
N ASP A 142 -0.69 9.18 -10.09
CA ASP A 142 -1.28 7.97 -10.66
C ASP A 142 -1.48 8.03 -12.17
N ASP A 143 -0.67 8.85 -12.86
CA ASP A 143 -0.68 8.87 -14.32
C ASP A 143 -0.37 7.46 -14.87
N PRO A 144 -1.19 6.92 -15.79
CA PRO A 144 -0.98 5.58 -16.32
C PRO A 144 0.38 5.39 -17.01
N GLU A 145 1.01 6.46 -17.52
CA GLU A 145 2.35 6.39 -18.09
C GLU A 145 3.46 6.21 -17.03
N GLN A 146 3.13 6.30 -15.74
CA GLN A 146 4.03 6.12 -14.61
C GLN A 146 3.74 4.81 -13.87
N GLU A 147 4.78 4.25 -13.25
CA GLU A 147 4.61 3.06 -12.42
C GLU A 147 3.85 3.39 -11.13
N THR A 148 2.77 2.68 -10.87
CA THR A 148 1.91 2.89 -9.70
C THR A 148 1.69 1.61 -8.90
N PHE A 149 1.72 1.70 -7.58
CA PHE A 149 1.35 0.58 -6.71
C PHE A 149 -0.16 0.40 -6.68
N LYS A 150 -0.63 -0.86 -6.81
CA LYS A 150 -2.04 -1.22 -6.76
C LYS A 150 -2.37 -2.18 -5.63
N ILE A 151 -1.44 -3.07 -5.28
CA ILE A 151 -1.65 -4.09 -4.24
C ILE A 151 -0.38 -4.17 -3.40
N VAL A 152 -0.55 -4.27 -2.08
CA VAL A 152 0.52 -4.55 -1.11
C VAL A 152 -0.03 -5.56 -0.13
N ASP A 153 0.61 -6.72 -0.04
CA ASP A 153 0.19 -7.83 0.82
C ASP A 153 1.40 -8.43 1.55
N TYR A 154 1.16 -9.00 2.73
CA TYR A 154 2.19 -9.64 3.55
C TYR A 154 1.92 -11.15 3.64
N GLU A 155 2.97 -11.93 3.38
CA GLU A 155 2.93 -13.39 3.50
C GLU A 155 3.79 -13.81 4.70
N ASP A 156 3.18 -14.53 5.64
CA ASP A 156 3.71 -14.77 6.98
C ASP A 156 4.64 -15.99 7.08
N GLU A 157 4.52 -16.97 6.19
CA GLU A 157 5.34 -18.18 6.24
C GLU A 157 6.73 -17.98 5.60
N LEU A 158 6.85 -17.07 4.63
CA LEU A 158 8.09 -16.65 3.98
C LEU A 158 8.64 -15.32 4.51
N ASP A 159 7.85 -14.61 5.31
CA ASP A 159 8.16 -13.27 5.83
C ASP A 159 8.50 -12.26 4.71
N LEU A 160 7.61 -12.19 3.72
CA LEU A 160 7.77 -11.35 2.52
C LEU A 160 6.64 -10.35 2.38
N LEU A 161 7.00 -9.17 1.87
CA LEU A 161 6.05 -8.19 1.37
C LEU A 161 5.93 -8.35 -0.15
N SER A 162 4.74 -8.62 -0.64
CA SER A 162 4.44 -8.65 -2.06
C SER A 162 3.79 -7.34 -2.49
N THR A 163 4.22 -6.80 -3.62
CA THR A 163 3.64 -5.58 -4.19
C THR A 163 3.34 -5.77 -5.67
N VAL A 164 2.15 -5.35 -6.11
CA VAL A 164 1.83 -5.29 -7.54
C VAL A 164 1.94 -3.84 -7.98
N ALA A 165 2.83 -3.60 -8.93
CA ALA A 165 2.98 -2.31 -9.58
C ALA A 165 2.63 -2.39 -11.07
N VAL A 166 2.08 -1.31 -11.59
CA VAL A 166 1.49 -1.25 -12.93
C VAL A 166 2.07 -0.08 -13.70
N THR A 167 2.44 -0.33 -14.95
CA THR A 167 2.80 0.68 -15.94
C THR A 167 1.93 0.51 -17.19
N GLN A 168 1.22 1.56 -17.62
CA GLN A 168 0.44 1.55 -18.86
C GLN A 168 1.25 2.15 -20.01
N ILE A 169 2.32 1.46 -20.42
CA ILE A 169 3.06 1.82 -21.64
C ILE A 169 2.38 1.16 -22.85
N GLY A 170 1.51 1.91 -23.53
CA GLY A 170 0.82 1.47 -24.75
C GLY A 170 -0.67 1.18 -24.56
N ALA A 171 -1.26 0.40 -25.49
CA ALA A 171 -2.69 0.06 -25.47
C ALA A 171 -3.04 -0.97 -24.38
N ASP A 172 -2.08 -1.82 -24.01
CA ASP A 172 -2.24 -2.86 -23.00
C ASP A 172 -1.36 -2.50 -21.79
N GLY A 173 -1.97 -2.33 -20.61
CA GLY A 173 -1.19 -2.11 -19.38
C GLY A 173 -0.41 -3.36 -18.99
N ARG A 174 0.72 -3.18 -18.30
CA ARG A 174 1.54 -4.27 -17.79
C ARG A 174 1.71 -4.14 -16.30
N ALA A 175 1.63 -5.28 -15.62
CA ALA A 175 1.84 -5.37 -14.19
C ALA A 175 3.03 -6.28 -13.90
N HIS A 176 3.72 -6.02 -12.80
CA HIS A 176 4.71 -6.92 -12.24
C HIS A 176 4.43 -7.11 -10.76
N LEU A 177 4.70 -8.34 -10.30
CA LEU A 177 4.67 -8.73 -8.91
C LEU A 177 6.10 -8.69 -8.37
N ASP A 178 6.30 -7.88 -7.35
CA ASP A 178 7.59 -7.72 -6.67
C ASP A 178 7.53 -8.30 -5.27
N PHE A 179 8.58 -9.03 -4.89
CA PHE A 179 8.79 -9.57 -3.56
C PHE A 179 9.89 -8.80 -2.86
N HIS A 180 9.57 -8.26 -1.70
CA HIS A 180 10.50 -7.50 -0.85
C HIS A 180 10.69 -8.24 0.47
N CYS A 181 11.90 -8.20 1.02
CA CYS A 181 12.10 -8.72 2.37
C CYS A 181 11.30 -7.87 3.36
N ASN A 182 10.58 -8.50 4.29
CA ASN A 182 9.76 -7.77 5.23
C ASN A 182 10.59 -6.89 6.17
N GLU A 183 11.78 -7.33 6.60
CA GLU A 183 12.61 -6.61 7.57
C GLU A 183 13.11 -5.23 7.08
N HIS A 184 13.50 -5.15 5.80
CA HIS A 184 14.20 -3.96 5.27
C HIS A 184 13.54 -3.36 4.03
N GLY A 185 12.52 -4.00 3.46
CA GLY A 185 11.88 -3.57 2.21
C GLY A 185 12.79 -3.69 0.98
N ILE A 186 13.79 -4.58 1.01
CA ILE A 186 14.71 -4.77 -0.11
C ILE A 186 14.04 -5.68 -1.14
N LEU A 187 14.00 -5.24 -2.40
CA LEU A 187 13.52 -6.05 -3.52
C LEU A 187 14.38 -7.31 -3.70
N LEU A 188 13.76 -8.47 -3.56
CA LEU A 188 14.37 -9.79 -3.76
C LEU A 188 14.15 -10.29 -5.19
N LYS A 189 12.93 -10.13 -5.72
CA LYS A 189 12.57 -10.62 -7.04
C LYS A 189 11.40 -9.83 -7.63
N SER A 190 11.45 -9.60 -8.93
CA SER A 190 10.37 -9.01 -9.73
C SER A 190 9.94 -9.99 -10.81
N ILE A 191 8.63 -10.15 -10.98
CA ILE A 191 8.03 -11.10 -11.92
C ILE A 191 7.00 -10.36 -12.77
N PRO A 192 7.23 -10.22 -14.09
CA PRO A 192 6.22 -9.65 -14.97
C PRO A 192 5.02 -10.60 -15.07
N LEU A 193 3.83 -10.06 -14.86
CA LEU A 193 2.59 -10.77 -15.11
C LEU A 193 2.35 -10.89 -16.62
N LYS A 194 1.79 -12.02 -17.06
CA LYS A 194 1.68 -12.33 -18.51
C LYS A 194 0.48 -11.67 -19.14
N GLU A 195 -0.58 -11.48 -18.36
CA GLU A 195 -1.82 -10.88 -18.77
C GLU A 195 -1.73 -9.36 -18.87
N SER A 196 -2.59 -8.79 -19.71
CA SER A 196 -2.79 -7.35 -19.77
C SER A 196 -3.42 -6.86 -18.47
N TRP A 197 -2.96 -5.72 -17.97
CA TRP A 197 -3.54 -5.06 -16.81
C TRP A 197 -4.34 -3.83 -17.25
N ASP A 198 -5.65 -3.98 -17.39
CA ASP A 198 -6.55 -2.87 -17.70
C ASP A 198 -7.09 -2.27 -16.40
N VAL A 199 -6.56 -1.10 -16.05
CA VAL A 199 -6.91 -0.36 -14.81
C VAL A 199 -8.40 0.01 -14.71
N THR A 200 -9.17 -0.09 -15.80
CA THR A 200 -10.62 0.15 -15.77
C THR A 200 -11.41 -0.98 -15.13
N TYR A 201 -10.83 -2.17 -15.01
CA TYR A 201 -11.44 -3.33 -14.39
C TYR A 201 -10.81 -3.68 -13.03
N SER A 202 -11.50 -4.52 -12.26
CA SER A 202 -11.00 -5.01 -10.98
C SER A 202 -9.98 -6.12 -11.20
N HIS A 203 -8.86 -6.01 -10.49
CA HIS A 203 -7.81 -7.01 -10.41
C HIS A 203 -7.52 -7.31 -8.94
N GLU A 204 -7.48 -8.58 -8.58
CA GLU A 204 -7.11 -9.05 -7.24
C GLU A 204 -5.92 -10.01 -7.39
N VAL A 205 -4.88 -9.82 -6.57
CA VAL A 205 -3.71 -10.70 -6.54
C VAL A 205 -3.49 -11.14 -5.10
N TYR A 206 -3.36 -12.45 -4.91
CA TYR A 206 -3.07 -13.07 -3.63
C TYR A 206 -1.78 -13.88 -3.74
N PHE A 207 -0.98 -13.87 -2.68
CA PHE A 207 0.25 -14.63 -2.59
C PHE A 207 0.24 -15.47 -1.31
N ASP A 208 0.44 -16.78 -1.46
CA ASP A 208 0.45 -17.76 -0.37
C ASP A 208 1.54 -18.79 -0.68
N LYS A 209 2.63 -18.80 0.10
CA LYS A 209 3.85 -19.59 -0.13
C LYS A 209 4.40 -19.54 -1.56
N ASP A 210 4.12 -20.58 -2.34
CA ASP A 210 4.60 -20.77 -3.70
C ASP A 210 3.50 -20.49 -4.73
N LEU A 211 2.31 -20.09 -4.30
CA LEU A 211 1.17 -19.84 -5.18
C LEU A 211 0.87 -18.35 -5.28
N VAL A 212 0.75 -17.87 -6.52
CA VAL A 212 0.18 -16.55 -6.82
C VAL A 212 -1.13 -16.76 -7.56
N LEU A 213 -2.20 -16.19 -7.03
CA LEU A 213 -3.53 -16.20 -7.62
C LEU A 213 -3.83 -14.80 -8.14
N HIS A 214 -4.09 -14.66 -9.44
CA HIS A 214 -4.58 -13.42 -10.03
C HIS A 214 -6.00 -13.62 -10.55
N ILE A 215 -6.92 -12.77 -10.11
CA ILE A 215 -8.31 -12.73 -10.57
C ILE A 215 -8.52 -11.40 -11.30
N GLU A 216 -8.91 -11.50 -12.57
CA GLU A 216 -9.18 -10.36 -13.45
C GLU A 216 -10.67 -10.33 -13.80
N GLN A 217 -11.31 -9.19 -13.58
CA GLN A 217 -12.62 -8.90 -14.17
C GLN A 217 -12.44 -8.43 -15.62
N LYS A 218 -13.12 -9.09 -16.55
CA LYS A 218 -13.16 -8.74 -17.97
C LYS A 218 -14.47 -8.03 -18.34
N PRO A 219 -14.53 -7.38 -19.51
CA PRO A 219 -15.77 -6.84 -20.05
C PRO A 219 -16.93 -7.84 -19.95
N ASN A 220 -18.15 -7.32 -19.75
CA ASN A 220 -19.37 -8.11 -19.57
C ASN A 220 -19.38 -8.99 -18.30
N ARG A 221 -18.68 -8.56 -17.23
CA ARG A 221 -18.61 -9.27 -15.93
C ARG A 221 -18.14 -10.71 -16.04
N ARG A 222 -17.27 -10.99 -17.01
CA ARG A 222 -16.55 -12.25 -17.07
C ARG A 222 -15.38 -12.19 -16.10
N PHE A 223 -14.98 -13.32 -15.54
CA PHE A 223 -13.81 -13.41 -14.68
C PHE A 223 -12.80 -14.37 -15.30
N SER A 224 -11.52 -14.04 -15.22
CA SER A 224 -10.41 -14.94 -15.51
C SER A 224 -9.58 -15.12 -14.26
N CYS A 225 -9.10 -16.34 -14.06
CA CYS A 225 -8.28 -16.70 -12.92
C CYS A 225 -7.00 -17.31 -13.46
N TYR A 226 -5.87 -16.76 -13.03
CA TYR A 226 -4.53 -17.20 -13.38
C TYR A 226 -3.85 -17.66 -12.10
N VAL A 227 -3.31 -18.87 -12.13
CA VAL A 227 -2.60 -19.46 -10.99
C VAL A 227 -1.16 -19.68 -11.43
N TYR A 228 -0.24 -19.08 -10.70
CA TYR A 228 1.19 -19.26 -10.88
C TYR A 228 1.74 -20.07 -9.73
N GLN A 229 2.63 -21.01 -10.05
CA GLN A 229 3.41 -21.72 -9.06
C GLN A 229 4.87 -21.29 -9.18
N MET A 230 5.42 -20.87 -8.04
CA MET A 230 6.79 -20.44 -7.87
C MET A 230 7.65 -21.66 -7.54
N VAL A 231 8.42 -22.12 -8.51
CA VAL A 231 9.37 -23.22 -8.27
C VAL A 231 10.65 -22.63 -7.70
N CYS A 232 11.04 -23.08 -6.51
CA CYS A 232 12.38 -22.83 -5.99
C CYS A 232 13.33 -23.85 -6.63
N ASP A 233 14.36 -23.38 -7.33
CA ASP A 233 15.42 -24.25 -7.85
C ASP A 233 16.32 -24.74 -6.70
N THR A 234 15.78 -25.59 -5.83
CA THR A 234 16.57 -26.32 -4.83
C THR A 234 16.89 -27.72 -5.36
N ALA A 235 17.95 -27.81 -6.20
CA ALA A 235 18.86 -28.95 -6.35
C ALA A 235 19.60 -28.90 -7.72
N ARG A 236 20.74 -28.23 -7.74
CA ARG A 236 21.91 -28.71 -8.51
C ARG A 236 22.99 -29.10 -7.51
N ASP A 237 22.66 -30.03 -6.62
CA ASP A 237 23.64 -30.75 -5.82
C ASP A 237 23.17 -32.21 -5.78
N ASP A 238 23.79 -33.00 -6.66
CA ASP A 238 24.10 -34.44 -6.58
C ASP A 238 24.08 -35.06 -7.99
N ASP A 239 25.19 -34.85 -8.72
CA ASP A 239 25.64 -35.77 -9.77
C ASP A 239 26.04 -37.12 -9.11
N PRO A 240 25.69 -38.29 -9.69
CA PRO A 240 26.14 -39.60 -9.20
C PRO A 240 27.62 -39.90 -9.49
#